data_AF-A0A2I1G3H4-F1
#
_entry.id   AF-A0A2I1G3H4-F1
#
_cell.length_a   1.000
_cell.length_b   1.000
_cell.length_c   1.000
_cell.angle_alpha   90.00
_cell.angle_beta   90.00
_cell.angle_gamma   90.00
#
_symmetry.space_group_name_H-M   'P 1'
#
loop_
_entity.id
_entity.type
_entity.pdbx_description
1 polymer ?
#
loop_
_entity_poly.entity_id
_entity_poly.type
_entity_poly.pdbx_seq_one_letter_code
_entity_poly.pdbx_strand_id
1 'polypeptide(L)'
;MNKETRRMINKPAIEFVSEFSAVYFHTITLHLGSFVEDGFLKALYDKSPSRTTDNNQLLIERFGDAANPANFNSQAQATNIQPAILSLIYSIALYTASRA
;
A
#
# COMPACT_ATOMS: atom_id res chain seq x y z
N MET A 1 9.99 23.49 -34.93
CA MET A 1 9.67 22.04 -34.98
C MET A 1 8.16 21.86 -34.87
N ASN A 2 7.52 21.10 -35.76
CA ASN A 2 6.07 20.93 -35.77
C ASN A 2 5.60 19.89 -34.73
N LYS A 3 4.28 19.76 -34.53
CA LYS A 3 3.68 18.84 -33.54
C LYS A 3 3.97 17.36 -33.84
N GLU A 4 3.94 16.97 -35.12
CA GLU A 4 4.18 15.59 -35.55
C GLU A 4 5.64 15.18 -35.35
N THR A 5 6.59 16.05 -35.72
CA THR A 5 8.01 15.84 -35.49
C THR A 5 8.32 15.67 -34.00
N ARG A 6 7.70 16.48 -33.11
CA ARG A 6 7.81 16.30 -31.65
C ARG A 6 7.28 14.96 -31.16
N ARG A 7 6.10 14.55 -31.64
CA ARG A 7 5.49 13.28 -31.24
C ARG A 7 6.35 12.09 -31.68
N MET A 8 6.93 12.16 -32.88
CA MET A 8 7.79 11.10 -33.42
C MET A 8 9.10 10.98 -32.64
N ILE A 9 9.77 12.10 -32.33
CA ILE A 9 11.00 12.12 -31.53
C ILE A 9 10.76 11.63 -30.09
N ASN A 10 9.63 12.00 -29.49
CA ASN A 10 9.32 11.61 -28.11
C ASN A 10 8.71 10.20 -28.00
N LYS A 11 8.35 9.56 -29.11
CA LYS A 11 7.65 8.26 -29.11
C LYS A 11 8.41 7.18 -28.32
N PRO A 12 9.73 6.97 -28.50
CA PRO A 12 10.46 5.97 -27.72
C PRO A 12 10.47 6.25 -26.22
N ALA A 13 10.58 7.52 -25.81
CA ALA A 13 10.53 7.91 -24.40
C ALA A 13 9.14 7.67 -23.79
N ILE A 14 8.07 7.94 -24.56
CA ILE A 14 6.69 7.67 -24.14
C ILE A 14 6.45 6.17 -24.00
N GLU A 15 6.92 5.37 -24.96
CA GLU A 15 6.81 3.89 -24.93
C GLU A 15 7.55 3.32 -23.72
N PHE A 16 8.79 3.76 -23.45
CA PHE A 16 9.55 3.37 -22.27
C PHE A 16 8.82 3.68 -20.95
N VAL A 17 8.30 4.90 -20.79
CA VAL A 17 7.54 5.28 -19.59
C VAL A 17 6.25 4.45 -19.47
N SER A 18 5.59 4.17 -20.60
CA SER A 18 4.37 3.36 -20.63
C SER A 18 4.64 1.92 -20.19
N GLU A 19 5.69 1.28 -20.72
CA GLU A 19 6.07 -0.09 -20.33
C GLU A 19 6.46 -0.17 -18.86
N PHE A 20 7.26 0.78 -18.37
CA PHE A 20 7.61 0.86 -16.96
C PHE A 20 6.36 1.01 -16.08
N SER A 21 5.42 1.87 -16.47
CA SER A 21 4.18 2.07 -15.72
C SER A 21 3.32 0.80 -15.68
N ALA A 22 3.26 0.02 -16.77
CA ALA A 22 2.50 -1.22 -16.82
C ALA A 22 3.06 -2.25 -15.84
N VAL A 23 4.39 -2.41 -15.81
CA VAL A 23 5.07 -3.30 -14.87
C VAL A 23 4.86 -2.81 -13.43
N TYR A 24 5.04 -1.52 -13.17
CA TYR A 24 4.84 -0.91 -11.86
C TYR A 24 3.42 -1.16 -11.32
N PHE A 25 2.39 -0.83 -12.11
CA PHE A 25 1.00 -1.03 -11.68
C PHE A 25 0.66 -2.51 -11.50
N HIS A 26 1.20 -3.39 -12.34
CA HIS A 26 1.02 -4.83 -12.18
C HIS A 26 1.60 -5.33 -10.85
N THR A 27 2.82 -4.93 -10.50
CA THR A 27 3.46 -5.29 -9.22
C THR A 27 2.68 -4.76 -8.03
N ILE A 28 2.21 -3.51 -8.08
CA ILE A 28 1.36 -2.93 -7.03
C ILE A 28 0.06 -3.72 -6.88
N THR A 29 -0.62 -4.07 -7.98
CA THR A 29 -1.85 -4.86 -7.95
C THR A 29 -1.62 -6.24 -7.32
N LEU A 30 -0.53 -6.93 -7.67
CA LEU A 30 -0.19 -8.24 -7.09
C LEU A 30 0.00 -8.15 -5.58
N HIS A 31 0.74 -7.16 -5.09
CA HIS A 31 1.00 -7.03 -3.65
C HIS A 31 -0.23 -6.58 -2.86
N LEU A 32 -1.06 -5.70 -3.42
CA LEU A 32 -2.35 -5.36 -2.82
C LEU A 32 -3.29 -6.58 -2.77
N GLY A 33 -3.34 -7.38 -3.84
CA GLY A 33 -4.13 -8.59 -3.91
C GLY A 33 -3.75 -9.61 -2.84
N SER A 34 -2.45 -9.73 -2.54
CA SER A 34 -1.96 -10.71 -1.57
C SER A 34 -2.59 -10.58 -0.18
N PHE A 35 -2.92 -9.36 0.29
CA PHE A 35 -3.56 -9.14 1.60
C PHE A 35 -4.99 -9.68 1.70
N VAL A 36 -5.65 -9.86 0.55
CA VAL A 36 -6.97 -10.50 0.46
C VAL A 36 -6.78 -12.01 0.37
N GLU A 37 -5.89 -12.46 -0.52
CA GLU A 37 -5.67 -13.88 -0.81
C GLU A 37 -5.14 -14.65 0.38
N ASP A 38 -4.22 -14.06 1.15
CA ASP A 38 -3.66 -14.68 2.36
C ASP A 38 -4.54 -14.51 3.60
N GLY A 39 -5.68 -13.82 3.47
CA GLY A 39 -6.64 -13.63 4.55
C GLY A 39 -6.22 -12.61 5.60
N PHE A 40 -5.15 -11.84 5.40
CA PHE A 40 -4.72 -10.81 6.36
C PHE A 40 -5.85 -9.82 6.69
N LEU A 41 -6.53 -9.27 5.68
CA LEU A 41 -7.64 -8.33 5.92
C LEU A 41 -8.82 -9.01 6.62
N LYS A 42 -9.06 -10.29 6.33
CA LYS A 42 -10.08 -11.08 7.04
C LYS A 42 -9.73 -11.20 8.51
N ALA A 43 -8.49 -11.54 8.84
CA ALA A 43 -8.03 -11.65 10.23
C ALA A 43 -8.12 -10.31 10.97
N LEU A 44 -7.73 -9.20 10.32
CA LEU A 44 -7.76 -7.86 10.92
C LEU A 44 -9.21 -7.41 11.24
N TYR A 45 -10.16 -7.72 10.36
CA TYR A 45 -11.55 -7.28 10.51
C TYR A 45 -12.50 -8.37 11.03
N ASP A 46 -11.99 -9.52 11.49
CA ASP A 46 -12.81 -10.53 12.13
C ASP A 46 -13.42 -9.98 13.44
N LYS A 47 -14.75 -10.01 13.52
CA LYS A 47 -15.55 -9.54 14.67
C LYS A 47 -16.16 -10.69 15.47
N SER A 48 -15.73 -11.92 15.22
CA SER A 48 -16.24 -13.10 15.91
C SER A 48 -16.00 -13.02 17.42
N PRO A 49 -16.98 -13.37 18.27
CA PRO A 49 -16.82 -13.32 19.72
C PRO A 49 -15.69 -14.23 20.26
N SER A 50 -15.31 -15.25 19.51
CA SER A 50 -14.23 -16.19 19.83
C SER A 50 -12.83 -15.67 19.46
N ARG A 51 -12.73 -14.49 18.85
CA ARG A 51 -11.46 -13.94 18.40
C ARG A 51 -10.60 -13.51 19.58
N THR A 52 -9.38 -14.02 19.64
CA THR A 52 -8.39 -13.69 20.67
C THR A 52 -7.25 -12.80 20.18
N THR A 53 -7.15 -12.57 18.86
CA THR A 53 -6.00 -11.90 18.24
C THR A 53 -6.12 -10.38 18.25
N ASP A 54 -5.12 -9.69 18.81
CA ASP A 54 -5.01 -8.23 18.80
C ASP A 54 -4.67 -7.68 17.40
N ASN A 55 -5.43 -6.69 16.96
CA ASN A 55 -5.20 -5.98 15.68
C ASN A 55 -3.85 -5.26 15.64
N ASN A 56 -3.44 -4.67 16.76
CA ASN A 56 -2.19 -3.92 16.79
C ASN A 56 -1.00 -4.88 16.63
N GLN A 57 -1.10 -6.05 17.29
CA GLN A 57 -0.11 -7.11 17.14
C GLN A 57 -0.07 -7.68 15.72
N LEU A 58 -1.22 -7.91 15.06
CA LEU A 58 -1.26 -8.35 13.66
C LEU A 58 -0.56 -7.38 12.71
N LEU A 59 -0.71 -6.07 12.92
CA LEU A 59 -0.02 -5.04 12.14
C LEU A 59 1.50 -5.11 12.33
N ILE A 60 1.96 -5.25 13.58
CA ILE A 60 3.38 -5.35 13.92
C ILE A 60 3.97 -6.66 13.38
N GLU A 61 3.27 -7.78 13.50
CA GLU A 61 3.73 -9.08 12.98
C GLU A 61 3.86 -9.04 11.44
N ARG A 62 2.96 -8.34 10.76
CA ARG A 62 2.96 -8.26 9.29
C ARG A 62 3.97 -7.27 8.72
N PHE A 63 4.12 -6.11 9.37
CA PHE A 63 4.85 -4.96 8.81
C PHE A 63 6.01 -4.47 9.69
N GLY A 64 6.23 -5.07 10.86
CA GLY A 64 7.27 -4.73 11.82
C GLY A 64 6.88 -3.59 12.78
N ASP A 65 7.79 -3.23 13.67
CA ASP A 65 7.58 -2.24 14.73
C ASP A 65 7.22 -0.84 14.21
N ALA A 66 7.63 -0.51 12.98
CA ALA A 66 7.25 0.74 12.33
C ALA A 66 5.73 0.88 12.16
N ALA A 67 5.01 -0.25 12.03
CA ALA A 67 3.56 -0.29 11.93
C ALA A 67 2.84 -0.26 13.29
N ASN A 68 3.56 -0.12 14.42
CA ASN A 68 2.91 0.01 15.71
C ASN A 68 1.97 1.24 15.72
N PRO A 69 0.66 1.07 15.97
CA PRO A 69 -0.29 2.18 15.99
C PRO A 69 0.06 3.30 16.97
N ALA A 70 0.83 3.01 18.03
CA ALA A 70 1.30 4.02 18.98
C ALA A 70 2.18 5.11 18.32
N ASN A 71 2.88 4.77 17.24
CA ASN A 71 3.72 5.71 16.49
C ASN A 71 2.91 6.77 15.72
N PHE A 72 1.59 6.57 15.60
CA PHE A 72 0.71 7.41 14.78
C PHE A 72 -0.22 8.31 15.59
N ASN A 73 -0.12 8.33 16.92
CA ASN A 73 -1.06 9.06 17.79
C ASN A 73 -1.16 10.56 17.47
N SER A 74 -0.04 11.25 17.23
CA SER A 74 -0.04 12.68 16.92
C SER A 74 -0.67 12.98 15.56
N GLN A 75 -0.35 12.18 14.54
CA GLN A 75 -0.90 12.31 13.19
C GLN A 75 -2.38 11.93 13.16
N ALA A 76 -2.77 10.90 13.90
CA ALA A 76 -4.15 10.47 14.07
C ALA A 76 -5.02 11.60 14.64
N GLN A 77 -4.52 12.33 15.64
CA GLN A 77 -5.19 13.52 16.18
C GLN A 77 -5.28 14.64 15.14
N ALA A 78 -4.17 14.96 14.45
CA ALA A 78 -4.13 16.03 13.46
C ALA A 78 -5.03 15.75 12.23
N THR A 79 -5.21 14.48 11.87
CA THR A 79 -6.00 14.05 10.70
C THR A 79 -7.43 13.62 11.04
N ASN A 80 -7.77 13.49 12.33
CA ASN A 80 -9.02 12.91 12.82
C ASN A 80 -9.27 11.48 12.28
N ILE A 81 -8.21 10.66 12.25
CA ILE A 81 -8.24 9.26 11.81
C ILE A 81 -7.77 8.38 12.97
N GLN A 82 -8.35 7.19 13.14
CA GLN A 82 -7.91 6.27 14.19
C GLN A 82 -6.45 5.77 13.95
N PRO A 83 -5.59 5.69 14.99
CA PRO A 83 -4.19 5.30 14.81
C PRO A 83 -3.97 3.97 14.10
N ALA A 84 -4.80 2.95 14.38
CA ALA A 84 -4.71 1.65 13.74
C ALA A 84 -5.03 1.71 12.23
N ILE A 85 -5.98 2.55 11.83
CA ILE A 85 -6.31 2.76 10.41
C ILE A 85 -5.18 3.53 9.72
N LEU A 86 -4.61 4.54 10.37
CA LEU A 86 -3.50 5.30 9.82
C LEU A 86 -2.24 4.44 9.67
N SER A 87 -1.93 3.60 10.66
CA SER A 87 -0.87 2.59 10.59
C SER A 87 -1.09 1.63 9.42
N LEU A 88 -2.30 1.09 9.25
CA LEU A 88 -2.62 0.17 8.16
C LEU A 88 -2.39 0.82 6.78
N ILE A 89 -2.92 2.03 6.56
CA ILE A 89 -2.76 2.76 5.30
C ILE A 89 -1.28 3.00 5.00
N TYR A 90 -0.53 3.52 5.98
CA TYR A 90 0.89 3.80 5.83
C TYR A 90 1.69 2.52 5.52
N SER A 91 1.42 1.45 6.26
CA SER A 91 2.15 0.18 6.13
C SER A 91 1.87 -0.51 4.81
N ILE A 92 0.62 -0.52 4.35
CA ILE A 92 0.28 -1.05 3.02
C ILE A 92 0.97 -0.23 1.93
N ALA A 93 0.91 1.10 1.98
CA ALA A 93 1.53 1.96 0.98
C ALA A 93 3.05 1.78 0.93
N LEU A 94 3.70 1.73 2.09
CA LEU A 94 5.15 1.54 2.17
C LEU A 94 5.55 0.14 1.70
N TYR A 95 4.83 -0.90 2.12
CA TYR A 95 5.10 -2.29 1.73
C TYR A 95 4.99 -2.48 0.22
N THR A 96 3.91 -2.00 -0.41
CA THR A 96 3.72 -2.16 -1.85
C THR A 96 4.73 -1.34 -2.64
N ALA A 97 5.02 -0.10 -2.22
CA ALA A 97 6.03 0.74 -2.85
C ALA A 97 7.46 0.15 -2.74
N SER A 98 7.79 -0.49 -1.61
CA SER A 98 9.12 -1.09 -1.39
C SER A 98 9.41 -2.31 -2.28
N ARG A 99 8.38 -2.86 -2.91
CA ARG A 99 8.46 -4.05 -3.76
C ARG A 99 8.18 -3.76 -5.24
N ALA A 100 7.86 -2.51 -5.57
CA ALA A 100 7.59 -2.04 -6.92
C ALA A 100 8.85 -1.57 -7.66
#